data_AF-A0A7C5M9B5-F1
#
_entry.id   AF-A0A7C5M9B5-F1
#
_cell.length_a   1.000
_cell.length_b   1.000
_cell.length_c   1.000
_cell.angle_alpha   90.00
_cell.angle_beta   90.00
_cell.angle_gamma   90.00
#
_symmetry.space_group_name_H-M   'P 1'
#
loop_
_entity.id
_entity.type
_entity.pdbx_description
1 polymer ?
#
loop_
_entity_poly.entity_id
_entity_poly.type
_entity_poly.pdbx_seq_one_letter_code
_entity_poly.pdbx_strand_id
1 'polypeptide(L)'
;MFKEKGLYAGEELKLFARLCMGDEYREINYTGLLMLEKQMKKSPESFIHLYEELIQTRSWWDTVDWIRKITGTHFLRFPHLIVPVTEKWMASGNIWLQRICLIFQLGYKDQTDFELMKKYILQLSDSGEFFIQKGAGWALRQYYKYNPNAVTDFVQNNPQLPPLTKREGLKIHFAQKRKSS
;
A
#
# COMPACT_ATOMS: atom_id res chain seq x y z
N MET A 1 14.71 -4.62 28.94
CA MET A 1 14.74 -4.84 27.48
C MET A 1 14.76 -3.53 26.67
N PHE A 2 13.62 -2.92 26.29
CA PHE A 2 13.61 -1.76 25.37
C PHE A 2 14.36 -0.50 25.87
N LYS A 3 14.46 -0.29 27.19
CA LYS A 3 15.21 0.85 27.76
C LYS A 3 16.74 0.69 27.71
N GLU A 4 17.26 -0.51 27.50
CA GLU A 4 18.71 -0.79 27.58
C GLU A 4 19.36 -1.03 26.21
N LYS A 5 18.65 -1.67 25.25
CA LYS A 5 19.18 -1.95 23.90
C LYS A 5 18.91 -0.84 22.86
N GLY A 6 18.06 0.14 23.17
CA GLY A 6 17.58 1.10 22.16
C GLY A 6 16.64 0.47 21.14
N LEU A 7 16.64 0.98 19.90
CA LEU A 7 15.87 0.43 18.77
C LEU A 7 16.76 -0.46 17.90
N TYR A 8 16.32 -1.71 17.67
CA TYR A 8 16.98 -2.64 16.75
C TYR A 8 17.23 -2.02 15.37
N ALA A 9 18.36 -2.35 14.75
CA ALA A 9 18.74 -1.89 13.42
C ALA A 9 19.43 -3.02 12.62
N GLY A 10 19.65 -2.80 11.32
CA GLY A 10 20.33 -3.77 10.45
C GLY A 10 19.70 -5.17 10.50
N GLU A 11 20.54 -6.21 10.58
CA GLU A 11 20.07 -7.60 10.61
C GLU A 11 19.35 -7.98 11.91
N GLU A 12 19.64 -7.37 13.07
CA GLU A 12 18.89 -7.63 14.33
C GLU A 12 17.41 -7.21 14.15
N LEU A 13 17.17 -6.11 13.45
CA LEU A 13 15.81 -5.66 13.10
C LEU A 13 15.13 -6.57 12.07
N LYS A 14 15.86 -7.07 11.06
CA LYS A 14 15.29 -8.03 10.10
C LYS A 14 14.91 -9.35 10.78
N LEU A 15 15.79 -9.88 11.62
CA LEU A 15 15.57 -11.11 12.39
C LEU A 15 14.38 -10.96 13.34
N PHE A 16 14.33 -9.87 14.11
CA PHE A 16 13.20 -9.57 15.00
C PHE A 16 11.88 -9.49 14.22
N ALA A 17 11.85 -8.78 13.10
CA ALA A 17 10.65 -8.66 12.28
C ALA A 17 10.18 -10.01 11.69
N ARG A 18 11.11 -10.86 11.23
CA ARG A 18 10.82 -12.22 10.75
C ARG A 18 10.24 -13.11 11.84
N LEU A 19 10.87 -13.15 13.01
CA LEU A 19 10.37 -13.92 14.16
C LEU A 19 8.97 -13.47 14.54
N CYS A 20 8.75 -12.16 14.68
CA CYS A 20 7.45 -11.60 14.99
C CYS A 20 6.37 -11.89 13.93
N MET A 21 6.73 -11.93 12.64
CA MET A 21 5.80 -12.20 11.54
C MET A 21 5.55 -13.69 11.27
N GLY A 22 6.44 -14.58 11.71
CA GLY A 22 6.22 -16.02 11.70
C GLY A 22 5.30 -16.50 12.83
N ASP A 23 5.22 -15.75 13.93
CA ASP A 23 4.43 -16.06 15.12
C ASP A 23 2.94 -16.24 14.84
N GLU A 24 2.29 -17.14 15.57
CA GLU A 24 0.86 -17.42 15.41
C GLU A 24 -0.04 -16.27 15.89
N TYR A 25 0.36 -15.56 16.95
CA TYR A 25 -0.41 -14.49 17.57
C TYR A 25 -0.28 -13.18 16.79
N ARG A 26 -1.42 -12.56 16.46
CA ARG A 26 -1.46 -11.42 15.54
C ARG A 26 -0.86 -10.16 16.13
N GLU A 27 -0.99 -10.02 17.45
CA GLU A 27 -0.38 -9.00 18.30
C GLU A 27 1.15 -9.03 18.24
N ILE A 28 1.74 -10.22 18.07
CA ILE A 28 3.19 -10.39 17.91
C ILE A 28 3.60 -9.98 16.50
N ASN A 29 2.81 -10.29 15.46
CA ASN A 29 3.03 -9.76 14.10
C ASN A 29 3.05 -8.22 14.11
N TYR A 30 2.07 -7.57 14.77
CA TYR A 30 2.04 -6.09 14.91
C TYR A 30 3.27 -5.53 15.64
N THR A 31 3.81 -6.26 16.63
CA THR A 31 5.00 -5.84 17.40
C THR A 31 6.24 -5.76 16.50
N GLY A 32 6.40 -6.70 15.56
CA GLY A 32 7.44 -6.65 14.52
C GLY A 32 7.28 -5.42 13.60
N LEU A 33 6.07 -5.18 13.11
CA LEU A 33 5.78 -4.04 12.22
C LEU A 33 5.97 -2.69 12.91
N LEU A 34 5.62 -2.59 14.20
CA LEU A 34 5.84 -1.38 15.01
C LEU A 34 7.35 -1.05 15.17
N MET A 35 8.23 -2.05 15.24
CA MET A 35 9.68 -1.81 15.25
C MET A 35 10.21 -1.38 13.88
N LEU A 36 9.72 -1.99 12.79
CA LEU A 36 10.05 -1.56 11.43
C LEU A 36 9.59 -0.13 11.14
N GLU A 37 8.38 0.25 11.57
CA GLU A 37 7.87 1.62 11.38
C GLU A 37 8.75 2.66 12.09
N LYS A 38 9.19 2.39 13.33
CA LYS A 38 10.09 3.29 14.07
C LYS A 38 11.44 3.51 13.36
N GLN A 39 11.84 2.61 12.46
CA GLN A 39 13.12 2.65 11.75
C GLN A 39 12.98 2.92 10.24
N MET A 40 11.77 3.03 9.67
CA MET A 40 11.53 3.14 8.21
C MET A 40 12.22 4.33 7.52
N LYS A 41 12.53 5.40 8.28
CA LYS A 41 13.30 6.56 7.79
C LYS A 41 14.82 6.34 7.76
N LYS A 42 15.30 5.26 8.39
CA LYS A 42 16.73 4.89 8.52
C LYS A 42 17.09 3.58 7.84
N SER A 43 16.12 2.70 7.55
CA SER A 43 16.35 1.43 6.86
C SER A 43 17.14 1.61 5.54
N PRO A 44 18.21 0.84 5.29
CA PRO A 44 18.93 0.88 4.01
C PRO A 44 18.08 0.28 2.89
N GLU A 45 18.41 0.61 1.64
CA GLU A 45 17.67 0.27 0.42
C GLU A 45 17.23 -1.21 0.33
N SER A 46 18.13 -2.12 0.71
CA SER A 46 17.93 -3.58 0.71
C SER A 46 16.83 -4.10 1.65
N PHE A 47 16.25 -3.26 2.51
CA PHE A 47 15.04 -3.61 3.28
C PHE A 47 13.82 -3.85 2.39
N ILE A 48 13.81 -3.42 1.13
CA ILE A 48 12.72 -3.73 0.19
C ILE A 48 12.49 -5.24 0.03
N HIS A 49 13.54 -6.06 0.12
CA HIS A 49 13.45 -7.52 0.08
C HIS A 49 12.78 -8.09 1.34
N LEU A 50 13.07 -7.52 2.53
CA LEU A 50 12.34 -7.86 3.75
C LEU A 50 10.87 -7.48 3.60
N TYR A 51 10.54 -6.31 3.05
CA TYR A 51 9.16 -5.91 2.88
C TYR A 51 8.41 -6.87 1.94
N GLU A 52 9.01 -7.27 0.80
CA GLU A 52 8.45 -8.29 -0.11
C GLU A 52 8.20 -9.64 0.59
N GLU A 53 9.13 -10.09 1.44
CA GLU A 53 9.02 -11.31 2.25
C GLU A 53 7.86 -11.21 3.26
N LEU A 54 7.80 -10.11 4.01
CA LEU A 54 6.78 -9.92 5.06
C LEU A 54 5.38 -9.64 4.50
N ILE A 55 5.24 -9.06 3.30
CA ILE A 55 3.94 -8.94 2.62
C ILE A 55 3.35 -10.32 2.32
N GLN A 56 4.20 -11.32 2.08
CA GLN A 56 3.84 -12.70 1.76
C GLN A 56 3.78 -13.63 2.99
N THR A 57 4.11 -13.12 4.18
CA THR A 57 4.15 -13.90 5.43
C THR A 57 2.90 -13.61 6.27
N ARG A 58 2.09 -14.65 6.55
CA ARG A 58 0.80 -14.56 7.29
C ARG A 58 -0.08 -13.40 6.77
N SER A 59 -0.19 -13.29 5.46
CA SER A 59 -0.76 -12.13 4.75
C SER A 59 -2.26 -11.95 5.00
N TRP A 60 -2.64 -10.77 5.51
CA TRP A 60 -4.02 -10.31 5.58
C TRP A 60 -4.02 -8.78 5.57
N TRP A 61 -5.19 -8.15 5.38
CA TRP A 61 -5.27 -6.72 5.03
C TRP A 61 -4.66 -5.79 6.09
N ASP A 62 -4.66 -6.19 7.35
CA ASP A 62 -4.18 -5.45 8.52
C ASP A 62 -2.64 -5.31 8.52
N THR A 63 -1.89 -6.40 8.35
CA THR A 63 -0.42 -6.34 8.24
C THR A 63 0.01 -5.77 6.90
N VAL A 64 -0.69 -6.10 5.81
CA VAL A 64 -0.37 -5.62 4.47
C VAL A 64 -0.55 -4.10 4.36
N ASP A 65 -1.64 -3.53 4.87
CA ASP A 65 -1.86 -2.07 4.85
C ASP A 65 -0.87 -1.32 5.77
N TRP A 66 -0.40 -1.95 6.85
CA TRP A 66 0.66 -1.41 7.70
C TRP A 66 2.03 -1.45 6.99
N ILE A 67 2.43 -2.59 6.42
CA ILE A 67 3.67 -2.71 5.64
C ILE A 67 3.66 -1.70 4.49
N ARG A 68 2.53 -1.50 3.80
CA ARG A 68 2.36 -0.47 2.77
C ARG A 68 2.75 0.95 3.24
N LYS A 69 2.55 1.31 4.51
CA LYS A 69 2.98 2.62 5.07
C LYS A 69 4.51 2.72 5.14
N ILE A 70 5.15 1.63 5.53
CA ILE A 70 6.60 1.47 5.61
C ILE A 70 7.19 1.49 4.18
N THR A 71 6.65 0.67 3.28
CA THR A 71 7.05 0.58 1.87
C THR A 71 6.90 1.91 1.13
N GLY A 72 5.79 2.64 1.30
CA GLY A 72 5.64 3.98 0.71
C GLY A 72 6.67 4.98 1.26
N THR A 73 7.02 4.90 2.55
CA THR A 73 8.08 5.74 3.14
C THR A 73 9.47 5.35 2.64
N HIS A 74 9.67 4.08 2.26
CA HIS A 74 10.90 3.57 1.63
C HIS A 74 11.02 4.05 0.18
N PHE A 75 9.95 3.96 -0.61
CA PHE A 75 9.93 4.42 -2.00
C PHE A 75 10.12 5.95 -2.14
N LEU A 76 9.65 6.77 -1.19
CA LEU A 76 9.99 8.21 -1.15
C LEU A 76 11.48 8.48 -0.90
N ARG A 77 12.22 7.52 -0.33
CA ARG A 77 13.67 7.61 -0.08
C ARG A 77 14.52 6.99 -1.19
N PHE A 78 13.96 6.03 -1.93
CA PHE A 78 14.61 5.31 -3.03
C PHE A 78 13.68 5.24 -4.25
N PRO A 79 13.39 6.36 -4.95
CA PRO A 79 12.37 6.40 -6.00
C PRO A 79 12.70 5.52 -7.21
N HIS A 80 13.98 5.28 -7.48
CA HIS A 80 14.44 4.38 -8.55
C HIS A 80 14.01 2.93 -8.35
N LEU A 81 13.70 2.51 -7.11
CA LEU A 81 13.13 1.19 -6.83
C LEU A 81 11.67 1.06 -7.23
N ILE A 82 10.91 2.15 -7.39
CA ILE A 82 9.44 2.09 -7.54
C ILE A 82 9.08 1.18 -8.70
N VAL A 83 9.40 1.56 -9.94
CA VAL A 83 8.96 0.81 -11.13
C VAL A 83 9.51 -0.63 -11.16
N PRO A 84 10.81 -0.90 -10.97
CA PRO A 84 11.33 -2.27 -11.01
C PRO A 84 10.70 -3.21 -9.97
N VAL A 85 10.40 -2.70 -8.77
CA VAL A 85 9.81 -3.50 -7.70
C VAL A 85 8.30 -3.64 -7.89
N THR A 86 7.58 -2.56 -8.17
CA THR A 86 6.11 -2.64 -8.31
C THR A 86 5.67 -3.33 -9.60
N GLU A 87 6.45 -3.31 -10.69
CA GLU A 87 6.14 -4.13 -11.87
C GLU A 87 6.33 -5.63 -11.61
N LYS A 88 7.42 -6.03 -10.94
CA LYS A 88 7.63 -7.41 -10.47
C LYS A 88 6.48 -7.86 -9.57
N TRP A 89 6.08 -7.04 -8.61
CA TRP A 89 4.99 -7.33 -7.68
C TRP A 89 3.63 -7.41 -8.38
N MET A 90 3.35 -6.56 -9.36
CA MET A 90 2.13 -6.64 -10.17
C MET A 90 2.07 -7.93 -11.00
N ALA A 91 3.20 -8.34 -11.60
CA ALA A 91 3.32 -9.56 -12.39
C ALA A 91 3.30 -10.86 -11.54
N SER A 92 3.46 -10.77 -10.21
CA SER A 92 3.60 -11.94 -9.32
C SER A 92 2.34 -12.82 -9.19
N GLY A 93 1.16 -12.30 -9.57
CA GLY A 93 -0.14 -12.93 -9.27
C GLY A 93 -0.54 -12.93 -7.78
N ASN A 94 0.33 -12.47 -6.87
CA ASN A 94 0.05 -12.42 -5.45
C ASN A 94 -0.80 -11.18 -5.12
N ILE A 95 -2.04 -11.40 -4.68
CA ILE A 95 -3.02 -10.34 -4.41
C ILE A 95 -2.54 -9.32 -3.36
N TRP A 96 -1.63 -9.70 -2.45
CA TRP A 96 -1.12 -8.82 -1.41
C TRP A 96 0.02 -7.95 -1.93
N LEU A 97 0.95 -8.49 -2.72
CA LEU A 97 1.95 -7.68 -3.44
C LEU A 97 1.27 -6.69 -4.41
N GLN A 98 0.32 -7.17 -5.22
CA GLN A 98 -0.52 -6.34 -6.10
C GLN A 98 -1.29 -5.27 -5.33
N ARG A 99 -1.86 -5.60 -4.16
CA ARG A 99 -2.49 -4.61 -3.28
C ARG A 99 -1.49 -3.51 -2.90
N ILE A 100 -0.29 -3.83 -2.42
CA ILE A 100 0.72 -2.82 -2.07
C ILE A 100 0.99 -1.86 -3.25
N CYS A 101 1.11 -2.37 -4.48
CA CYS A 101 1.29 -1.55 -5.70
C CYS A 101 0.15 -0.55 -5.94
N LEU A 102 -1.09 -0.92 -5.64
CA LEU A 102 -2.25 -0.02 -5.71
C LEU A 102 -2.25 1.03 -4.58
N ILE A 103 -1.78 0.68 -3.38
CA ILE A 103 -2.05 1.46 -2.15
C ILE A 103 -0.82 2.08 -1.47
N PHE A 104 0.41 1.85 -1.91
CA PHE A 104 1.61 2.52 -1.35
C PHE A 104 1.44 4.05 -1.31
N GLN A 105 0.72 4.61 -2.28
CA GLN A 105 0.45 6.04 -2.39
C GLN A 105 -0.75 6.59 -1.58
N LEU A 106 -1.48 5.85 -0.70
CA LEU A 106 -2.60 6.46 0.11
C LEU A 106 -2.15 7.72 0.92
N GLY A 107 -0.85 7.93 1.12
CA GLY A 107 -0.27 9.04 1.89
C GLY A 107 0.59 10.06 1.13
N TYR A 108 0.74 9.97 -0.19
CA TYR A 108 1.67 10.82 -0.97
C TYR A 108 1.13 12.23 -1.26
N LYS A 109 -0.19 12.44 -1.15
CA LYS A 109 -0.85 13.75 -1.37
C LYS A 109 -0.61 14.28 -2.80
N ASP A 110 -0.15 15.52 -2.92
CA ASP A 110 0.32 16.21 -4.13
C ASP A 110 1.47 15.47 -4.84
N GLN A 111 2.30 14.72 -4.12
CA GLN A 111 3.42 13.93 -4.68
C GLN A 111 2.99 12.55 -5.23
N THR A 112 1.68 12.32 -5.39
CA THR A 112 1.15 11.06 -5.92
C THR A 112 1.37 10.98 -7.43
N ASP A 113 2.10 9.97 -7.89
CA ASP A 113 2.13 9.58 -9.30
C ASP A 113 0.78 8.92 -9.66
N PHE A 114 -0.09 9.73 -10.24
CA PHE A 114 -1.41 9.30 -10.67
C PHE A 114 -1.39 8.50 -11.98
N GLU A 115 -0.38 8.66 -12.83
CA GLU A 115 -0.26 7.85 -14.06
C GLU A 115 0.11 6.41 -13.72
N LEU A 116 1.07 6.20 -12.82
CA LEU A 116 1.42 4.89 -12.28
C LEU A 116 0.26 4.27 -11.50
N MET A 117 -0.48 5.06 -10.72
CA MET A 117 -1.70 4.59 -10.04
C MET A 117 -2.75 4.12 -11.05
N LYS A 118 -3.04 4.90 -12.10
CA LYS A 118 -3.96 4.51 -13.17
C LYS A 118 -3.50 3.24 -13.88
N LYS A 119 -2.22 3.13 -14.25
CA LYS A 119 -1.63 1.93 -14.88
C LYS A 119 -1.94 0.66 -14.06
N TYR A 120 -1.68 0.67 -12.76
CA TYR A 120 -1.91 -0.51 -11.92
C TYR A 120 -3.39 -0.77 -11.60
N ILE A 121 -4.23 0.26 -11.52
CA ILE A 121 -5.68 0.08 -11.42
C ILE A 121 -6.26 -0.55 -12.69
N LEU A 122 -5.78 -0.15 -13.88
CA LEU A 122 -6.22 -0.69 -15.16
C LEU A 122 -5.71 -2.12 -15.40
N GLN A 123 -4.45 -2.41 -15.04
CA GLN A 123 -3.88 -3.76 -15.12
C GLN A 123 -4.64 -4.80 -14.26
N LEU A 124 -5.47 -4.33 -13.31
CA LEU A 124 -6.28 -5.16 -12.42
C LEU A 124 -7.79 -4.86 -12.55
N SER A 125 -8.25 -4.23 -13.65
CA SER A 125 -9.67 -3.93 -13.84
C SER A 125 -10.56 -5.17 -13.83
N ASP A 126 -10.04 -6.28 -14.33
CA ASP A 126 -10.81 -7.50 -14.56
C ASP A 126 -10.75 -8.44 -13.34
N SER A 127 -10.05 -8.03 -12.28
CA SER A 127 -9.89 -8.81 -11.06
C SER A 127 -11.17 -8.84 -10.23
N GLY A 128 -11.69 -10.04 -9.98
CA GLY A 128 -12.79 -10.27 -9.04
C GLY A 128 -12.43 -10.05 -7.57
N GLU A 129 -11.14 -9.87 -7.25
CA GLU A 129 -10.63 -9.89 -5.88
C GLU A 129 -11.08 -8.69 -5.05
N PHE A 130 -11.82 -8.96 -3.97
CA PHE A 130 -12.37 -7.93 -3.08
C PHE A 130 -11.30 -6.98 -2.55
N PHE A 131 -10.14 -7.51 -2.11
CA PHE A 131 -9.05 -6.70 -1.58
C PHE A 131 -8.34 -5.87 -2.65
N ILE A 132 -8.30 -6.32 -3.90
CA ILE A 132 -7.79 -5.55 -5.04
C ILE A 132 -8.75 -4.40 -5.38
N GLN A 133 -10.03 -4.71 -5.59
CA GLN A 133 -11.06 -3.72 -5.91
C GLN A 133 -11.19 -2.64 -4.82
N LYS A 134 -11.13 -3.03 -3.54
CA LYS A 134 -11.07 -2.11 -2.39
C LYS A 134 -9.79 -1.27 -2.36
N GLY A 135 -8.64 -1.86 -2.72
CA GLY A 135 -7.36 -1.17 -2.75
C GLY A 135 -7.35 -0.04 -3.77
N ALA A 136 -7.67 -0.36 -5.02
CA ALA A 136 -7.85 0.61 -6.11
C ALA A 136 -8.85 1.72 -5.72
N GLY A 137 -10.00 1.34 -5.14
CA GLY A 137 -11.01 2.29 -4.67
C GLY A 137 -10.55 3.20 -3.52
N TRP A 138 -9.69 2.73 -2.61
CA TRP A 138 -9.10 3.59 -1.57
C TRP A 138 -8.08 4.58 -2.14
N ALA A 139 -7.23 4.12 -3.07
CA ALA A 139 -6.22 4.94 -3.72
C ALA A 139 -6.86 6.14 -4.44
N LEU A 140 -7.86 5.88 -5.30
CA LEU A 140 -8.67 6.91 -5.94
C LEU A 140 -9.34 7.85 -4.93
N ARG A 141 -9.91 7.30 -3.83
CA ARG A 141 -10.56 8.12 -2.80
C ARG A 141 -9.59 9.04 -2.05
N GLN A 142 -8.31 8.68 -1.90
CA GLN A 142 -7.34 9.59 -1.31
C GLN A 142 -6.90 10.65 -2.30
N TYR A 143 -6.61 10.27 -3.54
CA TYR A 143 -6.20 11.24 -4.55
C TYR A 143 -7.32 12.23 -4.92
N TYR A 144 -8.60 11.84 -4.83
CA TYR A 144 -9.76 12.73 -4.98
C TYR A 144 -9.72 13.94 -4.02
N LYS A 145 -9.06 13.83 -2.85
CA LYS A 145 -8.89 14.96 -1.91
C LYS A 145 -7.96 16.04 -2.44
N TYR A 146 -7.14 15.72 -3.43
CA TYR A 146 -6.10 16.59 -4.01
C TYR A 146 -6.45 16.98 -5.46
N ASN A 147 -7.00 16.04 -6.25
CA ASN A 147 -7.48 16.30 -7.59
C ASN A 147 -8.85 15.59 -7.83
N PRO A 148 -9.98 16.23 -7.47
CA PRO A 148 -11.31 15.67 -7.67
C PRO A 148 -11.64 15.38 -9.13
N ASN A 149 -11.19 16.27 -10.03
CA ASN A 149 -11.50 16.20 -11.46
C ASN A 149 -10.81 15.00 -12.09
N ALA A 150 -9.48 14.88 -11.99
CA ALA A 150 -8.73 13.79 -12.60
C ALA A 150 -9.19 12.39 -12.13
N VAL A 151 -9.66 12.25 -10.90
CA VAL A 151 -10.28 11.00 -10.41
C VAL A 151 -11.68 10.78 -10.96
N THR A 152 -12.47 11.82 -11.14
CA THR A 152 -13.81 11.74 -11.77
C THR A 152 -13.68 11.37 -13.25
N ASP A 153 -12.83 12.09 -13.98
CA ASP A 153 -12.56 11.88 -15.41
C ASP A 153 -12.00 10.47 -15.66
N PHE A 154 -11.05 10.01 -14.83
CA PHE A 154 -10.52 8.64 -14.93
C PHE A 154 -11.60 7.58 -14.71
N VAL A 155 -12.49 7.75 -13.72
CA VAL A 155 -13.56 6.79 -13.42
C VAL A 155 -14.67 6.80 -14.48
N GLN A 156 -14.93 7.94 -15.12
CA GLN A 156 -15.88 8.06 -16.23
C GLN A 156 -15.34 7.45 -17.52
N ASN A 157 -14.09 7.77 -17.88
CA ASN A 157 -13.45 7.30 -19.12
C ASN A 157 -13.05 5.82 -19.10
N ASN A 158 -13.19 5.12 -17.95
CA ASN A 158 -12.88 3.70 -17.82
C ASN A 158 -14.12 2.89 -17.37
N PRO A 159 -15.08 2.62 -18.30
CA PRO A 159 -16.30 1.88 -18.00
C PRO A 159 -16.03 0.43 -17.56
N GLN A 160 -14.88 -0.14 -17.86
CA GLN A 160 -14.43 -1.47 -17.42
C GLN A 160 -14.07 -1.56 -15.93
N LEU A 161 -13.84 -0.44 -15.21
CA LEU A 161 -13.46 -0.52 -13.78
C LEU A 161 -14.58 -1.17 -12.92
N PRO A 162 -14.24 -2.04 -11.95
CA PRO A 162 -15.21 -2.72 -11.12
C PRO A 162 -16.18 -1.78 -10.39
N PRO A 163 -17.48 -2.11 -10.29
CA PRO A 163 -18.47 -1.27 -9.61
C PRO A 163 -18.09 -0.92 -8.16
N LEU A 164 -17.42 -1.83 -7.44
CA LEU A 164 -16.89 -1.58 -6.10
C LEU A 164 -15.78 -0.52 -6.12
N THR A 165 -14.82 -0.61 -7.03
CA THR A 165 -13.72 0.36 -7.20
C THR A 165 -14.26 1.76 -7.51
N LYS A 166 -15.19 1.88 -8.47
CA LYS A 166 -15.85 3.16 -8.82
C LYS A 166 -16.58 3.77 -7.60
N ARG A 167 -17.38 2.96 -6.90
CA ARG A 167 -18.16 3.37 -5.71
C ARG A 167 -17.28 3.79 -4.53
N GLU A 168 -16.18 3.08 -4.29
CA GLU A 168 -15.24 3.40 -3.21
C GLU A 168 -14.42 4.67 -3.52
N GLY A 169 -13.98 4.85 -4.77
CA GLY A 169 -13.24 6.03 -5.23
C GLY A 169 -14.07 7.31 -5.13
N LEU A 170 -15.25 7.33 -5.77
CA LEU A 170 -16.15 8.50 -5.80
C LEU A 170 -16.98 8.68 -4.52
N LYS A 171 -16.69 7.96 -3.42
CA LYS A 171 -17.46 8.03 -2.17
C LYS A 171 -17.56 9.45 -1.59
N ILE A 172 -16.55 10.30 -1.80
CA ILE A 172 -16.57 11.70 -1.37
C ILE A 172 -17.49 12.55 -2.26
N HIS A 173 -17.42 12.36 -3.59
CA HIS A 173 -18.29 13.04 -4.56
C HIS A 173 -19.78 12.87 -4.25
N PHE A 174 -20.21 11.63 -3.97
CA PHE A 174 -21.60 11.35 -3.60
C PHE A 174 -22.02 11.95 -2.25
N ALA A 175 -21.09 12.07 -1.30
CA ALA A 175 -21.34 12.73 -0.02
C ALA A 175 -21.39 14.28 -0.12
N GLN A 176 -20.68 14.85 -1.11
CA GLN A 176 -20.76 16.28 -1.43
C GLN A 176 -22.08 16.62 -2.12
N LYS A 177 -22.47 15.89 -3.18
CA LYS A 177 -23.73 16.14 -3.91
C LYS A 177 -24.97 16.07 -3.02
N ARG A 178 -25.01 15.16 -2.05
CA ARG A 178 -26.11 15.03 -1.05
C ARG A 178 -26.18 16.16 -0.01
N LYS A 179 -25.27 17.14 -0.06
CA LYS A 179 -25.30 18.36 0.77
C LYS A 179 -25.59 19.63 -0.03
N SER A 180 -25.68 19.51 -1.35
CA SER A 180 -26.04 20.57 -2.29
C SER A 180 -27.38 20.28 -2.99
N SER A 181 -28.21 19.46 -2.36
CA SER A 181 -29.52 18.95 -2.81
C SER A 181 -30.47 18.88 -1.62
#